data_AF-A0A6M1Z5B3-F1
#
_entry.id   AF-A0A6M1Z5B3-F1
#
_cell.length_a   1.000
_cell.length_b   1.000
_cell.length_c   1.000
_cell.angle_alpha   90.00
_cell.angle_beta   90.00
_cell.angle_gamma   90.00
#
_symmetry.space_group_name_H-M   'P 1'
#
loop_
_entity.id
_entity.type
_entity.pdbx_description
1 polymer ?
#
loop_
_entity_poly.entity_id
_entity_poly.type
_entity_poly.pdbx_seq_one_letter_code
_entity_poly.pdbx_strand_id
1 'polypeptide(L)'
;MKKIYLILCLIGIILVGCESKTATGAVVGAGVGAGVGAALGGGAGAAIGAGAGAASGALVGAALDEQDRKIMEKTSPRTVERMDRKEPLTINDIIKLSQGGVSDDTIIRYIQETRTTYNLSQAQINRLQEAGVSQRVINYMVDTGK
;
A
#
# COMPACT_ATOMS: atom_id res chain seq x y z
N MET A 1 26.34 34.98 -10.98
CA MET A 1 25.94 35.20 -9.56
C MET A 1 24.46 34.88 -9.29
N LYS A 2 23.48 35.29 -10.11
CA LYS A 2 22.04 34.91 -9.93
C LYS A 2 21.74 33.40 -9.98
N LYS A 3 22.48 32.63 -10.80
CA LYS A 3 22.32 31.16 -10.94
C LYS A 3 22.76 30.37 -9.70
N ILE A 4 23.68 30.92 -8.90
CA ILE A 4 24.17 30.30 -7.65
C ILE A 4 23.12 30.39 -6.54
N TYR A 5 22.37 31.50 -6.45
CA TYR A 5 21.25 31.62 -5.52
C TYR A 5 20.07 30.71 -5.88
N LEU A 6 19.83 30.47 -7.18
CA LEU A 6 18.75 29.59 -7.64
C LEU A 6 19.06 28.11 -7.34
N ILE A 7 20.32 27.70 -7.44
CA ILE A 7 20.79 26.35 -7.07
C ILE A 7 20.80 26.16 -5.54
N LEU A 8 21.19 27.18 -4.77
CA LEU A 8 21.18 27.13 -3.30
C LEU A 8 19.75 27.05 -2.73
N CYS A 9 18.79 27.68 -3.39
CA CYS A 9 17.37 27.61 -3.03
C CYS A 9 16.76 26.24 -3.38
N LEU A 10 17.17 25.64 -4.51
CA LEU A 10 16.74 24.30 -4.92
C LEU A 10 17.29 23.20 -3.98
N ILE A 11 18.48 23.40 -3.42
CA ILE A 11 19.11 22.47 -2.45
C ILE A 11 18.51 22.64 -1.04
N GLY A 12 18.09 23.86 -0.65
CA GLY A 12 17.45 24.11 0.65
C GLY A 12 16.09 23.41 0.83
N ILE A 13 15.34 23.20 -0.26
CA ILE A 13 14.06 22.48 -0.23
C ILE A 13 14.26 20.98 0.06
N ILE A 14 15.44 20.43 -0.29
CA ILE A 14 15.75 19.01 -0.10
C ILE A 14 16.17 18.71 1.35
N LEU A 15 16.67 19.72 2.09
CA LEU A 15 17.20 19.55 3.45
C LEU A 15 16.24 19.99 4.56
N VAL A 16 15.11 20.64 4.23
CA VAL A 16 13.94 20.84 5.13
C VAL A 16 12.87 19.75 4.91
N GLY A 17 13.20 18.68 4.19
CA GLY A 17 12.43 17.43 4.22
C GLY A 17 12.72 16.64 5.49
N CYS A 18 12.42 17.22 6.67
CA CYS A 18 12.46 16.49 7.93
C CYS A 18 11.48 15.32 7.82
N GLU A 19 12.03 14.10 7.82
CA GLU A 19 11.38 12.82 7.57
C GLU A 19 10.26 12.54 8.59
N SER A 20 9.06 13.08 8.36
CA SER A 20 7.86 12.54 8.99
C SER A 20 7.45 11.30 8.20
N LYS A 21 7.22 10.15 8.86
CA LYS A 21 6.79 8.92 8.18
C LYS A 21 5.43 9.08 7.50
N THR A 22 4.64 10.05 7.94
CA THR A 22 3.47 10.58 7.23
C THR A 22 3.81 11.09 5.83
N ALA A 23 4.90 11.85 5.68
CA ALA A 23 5.34 12.37 4.39
C ALA A 23 5.87 11.25 3.50
N THR A 24 6.62 10.29 4.05
CA THR A 24 7.09 9.12 3.29
C THR A 24 5.92 8.23 2.86
N GLY A 25 4.98 7.95 3.76
CA GLY A 25 3.76 7.18 3.45
C GLY A 25 2.90 7.90 2.41
N ALA A 26 2.73 9.21 2.53
CA ALA A 26 2.02 10.03 1.55
C ALA A 26 2.72 10.02 0.19
N VAL A 27 4.05 10.17 0.14
CA VAL A 27 4.81 10.20 -1.13
C VAL A 27 4.84 8.82 -1.80
N VAL A 28 5.03 7.75 -1.03
CA VAL A 28 5.01 6.38 -1.56
C VAL A 28 3.60 6.01 -2.01
N GLY A 29 2.58 6.30 -1.19
CA GLY A 29 1.19 6.10 -1.55
C GLY A 29 0.77 6.93 -2.76
N ALA A 30 1.22 8.19 -2.85
CA ALA A 30 0.99 9.05 -4.01
C ALA A 30 1.69 8.53 -5.26
N GLY A 31 2.95 8.11 -5.17
CA GLY A 31 3.71 7.62 -6.31
C GLY A 31 3.17 6.30 -6.86
N VAL A 32 2.83 5.37 -5.96
CA VAL A 32 2.21 4.10 -6.34
C VAL A 32 0.80 4.32 -6.88
N GLY A 33 0.00 5.16 -6.22
CA GLY A 33 -1.35 5.50 -6.64
C GLY A 33 -1.37 6.28 -7.96
N ALA A 34 -0.42 7.18 -8.19
CA ALA A 34 -0.27 7.91 -9.45
C ALA A 34 0.08 6.98 -10.60
N GLY A 35 1.02 6.05 -10.40
CA GLY A 35 1.42 5.09 -11.44
C GLY A 35 0.29 4.15 -11.84
N VAL A 36 -0.45 3.62 -10.85
CA VAL A 36 -1.61 2.75 -11.10
C VAL A 36 -2.77 3.54 -11.72
N GLY A 37 -3.07 4.70 -11.17
CA GLY A 37 -4.09 5.58 -11.71
C GLY A 37 -3.79 6.03 -13.14
N ALA A 38 -2.51 6.29 -13.46
CA ALA A 38 -2.08 6.63 -14.81
C ALA A 38 -2.32 5.49 -15.80
N ALA A 39 -2.05 4.25 -15.38
CA ALA A 39 -2.24 3.07 -16.23
C ALA A 39 -3.72 2.80 -16.52
N LEU A 40 -4.61 3.12 -15.58
CA LEU A 40 -6.05 2.82 -15.70
C LEU A 40 -6.89 3.98 -16.27
N GLY A 41 -6.45 5.22 -16.08
CA GLY A 41 -7.23 6.41 -16.45
C GLY A 41 -6.42 7.57 -17.04
N GLY A 42 -5.18 7.33 -17.47
CA GLY A 42 -4.30 8.36 -17.99
C GLY A 42 -4.02 9.45 -16.95
N GLY A 43 -3.78 10.69 -17.39
CA GLY A 43 -3.45 11.80 -16.48
C GLY A 43 -4.51 12.08 -15.41
N ALA A 44 -5.79 11.88 -15.72
CA ALA A 44 -6.88 12.04 -14.75
C ALA A 44 -6.87 10.94 -13.69
N GLY A 45 -6.67 9.69 -14.11
CA GLY A 45 -6.51 8.58 -13.19
C GLY A 45 -5.25 8.72 -12.34
N ALA A 46 -4.15 9.23 -12.90
CA ALA A 46 -2.92 9.51 -12.17
C ALA A 46 -3.14 10.52 -11.04
N ALA A 47 -3.86 11.60 -11.30
CA ALA A 47 -4.14 12.62 -10.29
C ALA A 47 -5.04 12.08 -9.16
N ILE A 48 -6.08 11.31 -9.51
CA ILE A 48 -6.99 10.70 -8.52
C ILE A 48 -6.24 9.66 -7.69
N GLY A 49 -5.47 8.78 -8.35
CA GLY A 49 -4.67 7.76 -7.69
C GLY A 49 -3.58 8.37 -6.81
N ALA A 50 -2.94 9.46 -7.25
CA ALA A 50 -1.99 10.21 -6.43
C ALA A 50 -2.66 10.80 -5.19
N GLY A 51 -3.82 11.44 -5.34
CA GLY A 51 -4.55 12.06 -4.23
C GLY A 51 -5.06 11.04 -3.21
N ALA A 52 -5.69 9.96 -3.67
CA ALA A 52 -6.20 8.89 -2.81
C ALA A 52 -5.06 8.10 -2.15
N GLY A 53 -4.00 7.81 -2.91
CA GLY A 53 -2.80 7.14 -2.42
C GLY A 53 -2.01 8.00 -1.43
N ALA A 54 -1.94 9.32 -1.65
CA ALA A 54 -1.34 10.26 -0.71
C ALA A 54 -2.11 10.31 0.61
N ALA A 55 -3.45 10.38 0.55
CA ALA A 55 -4.28 10.46 1.74
C ALA A 55 -4.20 9.17 2.57
N SER A 56 -4.34 8.01 1.92
CA SER A 56 -4.25 6.71 2.59
C SER A 56 -2.83 6.43 3.10
N GLY A 57 -1.81 6.73 2.30
CA GLY A 57 -0.41 6.61 2.68
C GLY A 57 -0.02 7.58 3.80
N ALA A 58 -0.60 8.78 3.86
CA ALA A 58 -0.42 9.73 4.95
C ALA A 58 -1.05 9.19 6.25
N LEU A 59 -2.26 8.62 6.20
CA LEU A 59 -2.92 8.06 7.38
C LEU A 59 -2.16 6.86 7.94
N VAL A 60 -1.72 5.94 7.07
CA VAL A 60 -0.91 4.78 7.46
C VAL A 60 0.46 5.22 7.95
N GLY A 61 1.09 6.20 7.31
CA GLY A 61 2.37 6.78 7.71
C GLY A 61 2.31 7.57 9.02
N ALA A 62 1.17 8.21 9.31
CA ALA A 62 0.91 8.92 10.56
C ALA A 62 0.62 7.96 11.73
N ALA A 63 0.03 6.79 11.46
CA ALA A 63 -0.12 5.72 12.45
C ALA A 63 1.19 4.95 12.70
N LEU A 64 2.15 5.09 11.78
CA LEU A 64 3.48 4.49 11.82
C LEU A 64 4.54 5.53 12.22
N ASP A 65 4.26 6.35 13.23
CA ASP A 65 5.28 7.25 13.78
C ASP A 65 6.46 6.46 14.39
N GLU A 66 7.62 7.09 14.52
CA GLU A 66 8.90 6.45 14.94
C GLU A 66 8.79 5.63 16.25
N GLN A 67 7.85 6.02 17.10
CA GLN A 67 7.57 5.35 18.38
C GLN A 67 6.83 4.02 18.20
N ASP A 68 5.90 3.94 17.25
CA ASP A 68 5.08 2.75 16.98
C ASP A 68 5.79 1.74 16.08
N ARG A 69 6.82 2.18 15.33
CA ARG A 69 7.70 1.30 14.54
C ARG A 69 8.33 0.17 15.39
N LYS A 70 8.79 0.50 16.60
CA LYS A 70 9.40 -0.47 17.53
C LYS A 70 8.38 -1.46 18.10
N ILE A 71 7.11 -1.06 18.19
CA ILE A 71 6.02 -1.90 18.67
C ILE A 71 5.48 -2.78 17.55
N MET A 72 5.41 -2.28 16.31
CA MET A 72 4.99 -3.04 15.14
C MET A 72 6.05 -4.04 14.66
N GLU A 73 7.35 -3.73 14.75
CA GLU A 73 8.44 -4.70 14.57
C GLU A 73 8.31 -5.89 15.54
N LYS A 74 7.78 -5.67 16.75
CA LYS A 74 7.50 -6.74 17.72
C LYS A 74 6.17 -7.45 17.47
N THR A 75 5.14 -6.73 17.05
CA THR A 75 3.77 -7.23 16.94
C THR A 75 3.54 -8.03 15.66
N SER A 76 4.21 -7.71 14.55
CA SER A 76 4.06 -8.45 13.29
C SER A 76 5.30 -8.34 12.36
N PRO A 77 6.49 -8.78 12.79
CA PRO A 77 7.70 -8.77 11.95
C PRO A 77 7.51 -9.58 10.67
N ARG A 78 6.76 -10.68 10.75
CA ARG A 78 6.56 -11.64 9.65
C ARG A 78 5.77 -11.06 8.48
N THR A 79 4.81 -10.17 8.71
CA THR A 79 3.95 -9.67 7.62
C THR A 79 4.65 -8.58 6.82
N VAL A 80 5.39 -7.70 7.51
CA VAL A 80 6.23 -6.67 6.86
C VAL A 80 7.34 -7.34 6.03
N GLU A 81 8.02 -8.31 6.64
CA GLU A 81 9.11 -9.03 5.99
C GLU A 81 8.64 -9.85 4.77
N ARG A 82 7.43 -10.42 4.81
CA ARG A 82 6.84 -11.12 3.67
C ARG A 82 6.56 -10.21 2.48
N MET A 83 6.07 -9.00 2.74
CA MET A 83 5.82 -8.02 1.69
C MET A 83 7.12 -7.52 1.05
N ASP A 84 8.15 -7.28 1.87
CA ASP A 84 9.49 -6.91 1.37
C ASP A 84 10.15 -8.04 0.58
N ARG A 85 9.96 -9.30 1.00
CA ARG A 85 10.47 -10.49 0.32
C ARG A 85 9.61 -10.98 -0.85
N LYS A 86 8.49 -10.31 -1.15
CA LYS A 86 7.52 -10.74 -2.18
C LYS A 86 7.01 -12.17 -1.97
N GLU A 87 6.86 -12.58 -0.72
CA GLU A 87 6.29 -13.88 -0.37
C GLU A 87 4.77 -13.91 -0.59
N PRO A 88 4.19 -15.11 -0.85
CA PRO A 88 2.75 -15.31 -0.89
C PRO A 88 2.06 -14.81 0.38
N LEU A 89 1.01 -14.00 0.23
CA LEU A 89 0.20 -13.56 1.38
C LEU A 89 -0.63 -14.71 1.90
N THR A 90 -0.76 -14.83 3.22
CA THR A 90 -1.74 -15.73 3.81
C THR A 90 -3.14 -15.11 3.77
N ILE A 91 -4.18 -15.93 3.93
CA ILE A 91 -5.57 -15.45 4.07
C ILE A 91 -5.68 -14.44 5.22
N ASN A 92 -4.98 -14.67 6.33
CA ASN A 92 -4.97 -13.73 7.46
C ASN A 92 -4.27 -12.40 7.11
N ASP A 93 -3.24 -12.42 6.26
CA ASP A 93 -2.60 -11.18 5.81
C ASP A 93 -3.55 -10.38 4.90
N ILE A 94 -4.28 -11.05 4.01
CA ILE A 94 -5.30 -10.40 3.15
C ILE A 94 -6.41 -9.77 3.99
N ILE A 95 -6.88 -10.47 5.03
CA ILE A 95 -7.85 -9.92 5.99
C ILE A 95 -7.29 -8.66 6.66
N LYS A 96 -6.07 -8.73 7.20
CA LYS A 96 -5.43 -7.57 7.86
C LYS A 96 -5.23 -6.39 6.91
N LEU A 97 -4.85 -6.64 5.66
CA LEU A 97 -4.69 -5.61 4.65
C LEU A 97 -6.02 -4.92 4.36
N SER A 98 -7.08 -5.69 4.15
CA SER A 98 -8.42 -5.14 3.92
C SER A 98 -8.95 -4.37 5.13
N GLN A 99 -8.79 -4.91 6.34
CA GLN A 99 -9.17 -4.23 7.60
C GLN A 99 -8.34 -2.97 7.86
N GLY A 100 -7.07 -2.96 7.44
CA GLY A 100 -6.20 -1.80 7.46
C GLY A 100 -6.53 -0.74 6.40
N GLY A 101 -7.59 -0.94 5.62
CA GLY A 101 -8.04 0.00 4.59
C GLY A 101 -7.22 -0.04 3.30
N VAL A 102 -6.41 -1.09 3.09
CA VAL A 102 -5.70 -1.27 1.82
C VAL A 102 -6.71 -1.54 0.71
N SER A 103 -6.58 -0.78 -0.39
CA SER A 103 -7.49 -0.87 -1.53
C SER A 103 -7.46 -2.28 -2.16
N ASP A 104 -8.64 -2.75 -2.58
CA ASP A 104 -8.82 -3.97 -3.36
C ASP A 104 -7.82 -4.13 -4.52
N ASP A 105 -7.55 -3.07 -5.29
CA ASP A 105 -6.63 -3.10 -6.44
C ASP A 105 -5.20 -3.48 -6.03
N THR A 106 -4.76 -2.95 -4.90
CA THR A 106 -3.42 -3.23 -4.36
C THR A 106 -3.30 -4.67 -3.90
N ILE A 107 -4.32 -5.19 -3.21
CA ILE A 107 -4.36 -6.59 -2.76
C ILE A 107 -4.37 -7.53 -3.97
N ILE A 108 -5.25 -7.29 -4.94
CA ILE A 108 -5.35 -8.07 -6.18
C ILE A 108 -4.04 -8.05 -6.95
N ARG A 109 -3.41 -6.88 -7.12
CA ARG A 109 -2.13 -6.76 -7.82
C ARG A 109 -1.02 -7.53 -7.12
N TYR A 110 -0.94 -7.48 -5.80
CA TYR A 110 0.08 -8.24 -5.07
C TYR A 110 -0.09 -9.75 -5.26
N ILE A 111 -1.34 -10.23 -5.24
CA ILE A 111 -1.65 -11.65 -5.54
C ILE A 111 -1.22 -12.00 -6.97
N GLN A 112 -1.47 -11.10 -7.93
CA GLN A 112 -1.07 -11.27 -9.33
C GLN A 112 0.46 -11.31 -9.50
N GLU A 113 1.18 -10.39 -8.87
CA GLU A 113 2.65 -10.28 -8.97
C GLU A 113 3.36 -11.48 -8.33
N THR A 114 2.83 -11.98 -7.21
CA THR A 114 3.37 -13.18 -6.55
C THR A 114 2.95 -14.49 -7.22
N ARG A 115 1.99 -14.43 -8.16
CA ARG A 115 1.41 -15.60 -8.85
C ARG A 115 0.93 -16.69 -7.86
N THR A 116 0.40 -16.25 -6.73
CA THR A 116 -0.09 -17.15 -5.69
C THR A 116 -1.47 -17.69 -6.05
N THR A 117 -1.64 -19.01 -6.01
CA THR A 117 -2.94 -19.66 -6.18
C THR A 117 -3.57 -19.96 -4.81
N TYR A 118 -4.85 -19.62 -4.65
CA TYR A 118 -5.57 -19.85 -3.41
C TYR A 118 -6.66 -20.91 -3.60
N ASN A 119 -6.48 -22.06 -2.96
CA ASN A 119 -7.51 -23.09 -2.90
C ASN A 119 -8.46 -22.79 -1.73
N LEU A 120 -9.42 -21.92 -1.96
CA LEU A 120 -10.38 -21.49 -0.94
C LEU A 120 -11.56 -22.46 -0.82
N SER A 121 -11.87 -22.85 0.40
CA SER A 121 -13.14 -23.50 0.77
C SER A 121 -14.23 -22.47 1.05
N GLN A 122 -15.51 -22.91 1.03
CA GLN A 122 -16.65 -22.05 1.37
C GLN A 122 -16.54 -21.41 2.76
N ALA A 123 -16.00 -22.13 3.74
CA ALA A 123 -15.77 -21.58 5.09
C ALA A 123 -14.74 -20.43 5.07
N GLN A 124 -13.71 -20.52 4.23
CA GLN A 124 -12.70 -19.47 4.10
C GLN A 124 -13.23 -18.25 3.33
N ILE A 125 -14.08 -18.46 2.33
CA ILE A 125 -14.78 -17.38 1.61
C ILE A 125 -15.69 -16.61 2.56
N ASN A 126 -16.51 -17.31 3.35
CA ASN A 126 -17.36 -16.69 4.36
C ASN A 126 -16.52 -15.91 5.39
N ARG A 127 -15.42 -16.49 5.86
CA ARG A 127 -14.51 -15.80 6.79
C ARG A 127 -13.93 -14.51 6.21
N LEU A 128 -13.52 -14.52 4.94
CA LEU A 128 -13.03 -13.31 4.26
C LEU A 128 -14.12 -12.25 4.21
N GLN A 129 -15.33 -12.65 3.81
CA GLN A 129 -16.48 -11.75 3.71
C GLN A 129 -16.89 -11.16 5.07
N GLU A 130 -17.01 -12.00 6.10
CA GLU A 130 -17.33 -11.58 7.48
C GLU A 130 -16.26 -10.66 8.07
N ALA A 131 -15.00 -10.87 7.70
CA ALA A 131 -13.89 -10.04 8.14
C ALA A 131 -13.81 -8.68 7.42
N GLY A 132 -14.72 -8.41 6.47
CA GLY A 132 -14.82 -7.15 5.74
C GLY A 132 -14.04 -7.11 4.43
N VAL A 133 -13.50 -8.24 3.96
CA VAL A 133 -12.82 -8.31 2.66
C VAL A 133 -13.84 -8.15 1.54
N SER A 134 -13.54 -7.28 0.58
CA SER A 134 -14.43 -7.01 -0.53
C SER A 134 -14.67 -8.25 -1.40
N GLN A 135 -15.86 -8.34 -1.98
CA GLN A 135 -16.21 -9.39 -2.94
C GLN A 135 -15.28 -9.40 -4.16
N ARG A 136 -14.70 -8.26 -4.52
CA ARG A 136 -13.79 -8.16 -5.67
C ARG A 136 -12.48 -8.90 -5.41
N VAL A 137 -11.91 -8.73 -4.22
CA VAL A 137 -10.69 -9.46 -3.80
C VAL A 137 -10.99 -10.95 -3.64
N ILE A 138 -12.11 -11.30 -3.00
CA ILE A 138 -12.52 -12.70 -2.81
C ILE A 138 -12.69 -13.42 -4.14
N ASN A 139 -13.42 -12.82 -5.09
CA ASN A 139 -13.62 -13.41 -6.42
C ASN A 139 -12.29 -13.61 -7.15
N TYR A 140 -11.39 -12.64 -7.08
CA TYR A 140 -10.06 -12.78 -7.68
C TYR A 140 -9.27 -13.93 -7.07
N MET A 141 -9.29 -14.09 -5.74
CA MET A 141 -8.63 -15.22 -5.06
C MET A 141 -9.24 -16.57 -5.45
N VAL A 142 -10.56 -16.64 -5.65
CA VAL A 142 -11.23 -17.86 -6.11
C VAL A 142 -10.82 -18.21 -7.54
N ASP A 143 -10.70 -17.20 -8.40
CA ASP A 143 -10.31 -17.39 -9.79
C ASP A 143 -8.85 -17.84 -9.96
N THR A 144 -7.94 -17.52 -9.02
CA THR A 144 -6.57 -18.06 -9.08
C THR A 144 -6.44 -19.54 -8.73
N GLY A 145 -7.47 -20.14 -8.12
CA GLY A 145 -7.51 -21.56 -7.79
C GLY A 145 -8.11 -22.47 -8.88
N LYS A 146 -8.53 -21.90 -10.00
CA LYS A 146 -9.07 -22.61 -11.17
C LYS A 146 -7.98 -22.89 -12.19
#